data_AF-A0A1V9XHZ2-F1
#
_entry.id   AF-A0A1V9XHZ2-F1
#
_cell.length_a   1.000
_cell.length_b   1.000
_cell.length_c   1.000
_cell.angle_alpha   90.00
_cell.angle_beta   90.00
_cell.angle_gamma   90.00
#
_symmetry.space_group_name_H-M   'P 1'
#
loop_
_entity.id
_entity.type
_entity.pdbx_description
1 polymer ?
#
loop_
_entity_poly.entity_id
_entity_poly.type
_entity_poly.pdbx_seq_one_letter_code
_entity_poly.pdbx_strand_id
1 'polypeptide(L)'
;VLKWQASHCAQAYTCVLPLEAILLIPAVCRLIADTSNEELQKDCGILVALLGYELLSNQTLHLVVEVVQTCLNDPFWRVRTFIVSLLLFVTYSNLFMVWADAKLMQDIKDIFFNVIADERVEVRMAAQGALSGLIHCGLIDITDEMLTRTKGDLRKIARKLRARREQRRAILEARHTKSNKNAEKPNGYGSRSAIG
;
A
#
# COMPACT_ATOMS: atom_id res chain seq x y z
N VAL A 1 14.33 -23.05 -8.69
CA VAL A 1 13.17 -22.57 -9.48
C VAL A 1 13.29 -21.08 -9.81
N LEU A 2 13.39 -20.17 -8.85
CA LEU A 2 13.48 -18.71 -9.11
C LEU A 2 14.64 -18.31 -10.04
N LYS A 3 15.87 -18.76 -9.75
CA LYS A 3 17.06 -18.52 -10.61
C LYS A 3 16.87 -19.10 -12.04
N TRP A 4 16.17 -20.22 -12.15
CA TRP A 4 15.86 -20.86 -13.44
C TRP A 4 14.83 -20.03 -14.22
N GLN A 5 13.76 -19.54 -13.57
CA GLN A 5 12.78 -18.66 -14.19
C GLN A 5 13.40 -17.32 -14.61
N ALA A 6 14.25 -16.73 -13.78
CA ALA A 6 14.95 -15.49 -14.12
C ALA A 6 15.86 -15.69 -15.35
N SER A 7 16.61 -16.80 -15.41
CA SER A 7 17.41 -17.14 -16.59
C SER A 7 16.56 -17.38 -17.84
N HIS A 8 15.37 -17.97 -17.69
CA HIS A 8 14.45 -18.19 -18.81
C HIS A 8 13.90 -16.88 -19.37
N CYS A 9 13.46 -15.94 -18.51
CA CYS A 9 12.97 -14.64 -18.95
C CYS A 9 14.07 -13.85 -19.69
N ALA A 10 15.33 -13.98 -19.28
CA ALA A 10 16.45 -13.23 -19.88
C ALA A 10 16.98 -13.81 -21.21
N GLN A 11 16.78 -15.10 -21.49
CA GLN A 11 17.46 -15.79 -22.61
C GLN A 11 16.52 -16.22 -23.75
N ALA A 12 15.22 -16.33 -23.51
CA ALA A 12 14.29 -16.81 -24.52
C ALA A 12 13.81 -15.66 -25.41
N TYR A 13 14.34 -15.61 -26.65
CA TYR A 13 13.95 -14.66 -27.71
C TYR A 13 12.46 -14.70 -28.11
N THR A 14 11.68 -15.63 -27.58
CA THR A 14 10.27 -15.88 -27.91
C THR A 14 9.41 -16.16 -26.67
N CYS A 15 9.88 -15.82 -25.45
CA CYS A 15 9.20 -16.25 -24.23
C CYS A 15 7.82 -15.63 -24.08
N VAL A 16 6.77 -16.41 -24.39
CA VAL A 16 5.47 -16.20 -23.76
C VAL A 16 5.67 -16.59 -22.30
N LEU A 17 5.56 -15.63 -21.39
CA LEU A 17 5.62 -15.90 -19.96
C LEU A 17 4.61 -17.03 -19.63
N PRO A 18 5.06 -18.19 -19.14
CA PRO A 18 4.15 -19.28 -18.81
C PRO A 18 3.17 -18.81 -17.75
N LEU A 19 1.89 -19.14 -17.92
CA LEU A 19 0.80 -18.71 -17.02
C LEU A 19 1.10 -19.07 -15.56
N GLU A 20 1.78 -20.20 -15.37
CA GLU A 20 2.23 -20.72 -14.09
C GLU A 20 3.17 -19.75 -13.37
N ALA A 21 3.97 -18.96 -14.09
CA ALA A 21 4.84 -17.97 -13.48
C ALA A 21 4.06 -16.80 -12.85
N ILE A 22 2.91 -16.44 -13.43
CA ILE A 22 2.03 -15.40 -12.88
C ILE A 22 1.39 -15.89 -11.59
N LEU A 23 1.01 -17.16 -11.53
CA LEU A 23 0.45 -17.78 -10.32
C LEU A 23 1.45 -17.84 -9.16
N LEU A 24 2.75 -17.70 -9.43
CA LEU A 24 3.78 -17.64 -8.39
C LEU A 24 3.94 -16.24 -7.78
N ILE A 25 3.41 -15.18 -8.40
CA ILE A 25 3.56 -13.79 -7.93
C ILE A 25 3.21 -13.65 -6.44
N PRO A 26 2.06 -14.14 -5.94
CA PRO A 26 1.72 -14.00 -4.51
C PRO A 26 2.75 -14.65 -3.58
N ALA A 27 3.27 -15.82 -3.95
CA ALA A 27 4.27 -16.53 -3.16
C ALA A 27 5.59 -15.76 -3.15
N VAL A 28 6.04 -15.29 -4.32
CA VAL A 28 7.26 -14.50 -4.47
C VAL A 28 7.16 -13.19 -3.68
N CYS A 29 6.01 -12.50 -3.73
CA CYS A 29 5.80 -11.28 -2.95
C CYS A 29 5.91 -11.52 -1.44
N ARG A 30 5.39 -12.65 -0.93
CA ARG A 30 5.54 -13.03 0.48
C ARG A 30 6.99 -13.34 0.86
N LEU A 31 7.75 -13.97 -0.03
CA LEU A 31 9.19 -14.21 0.17
C LEU A 31 9.98 -12.89 0.20
N ILE A 32 9.59 -11.91 -0.61
CA ILE A 32 10.19 -10.56 -0.57
C ILE A 32 9.85 -9.83 0.74
N ALA A 33 8.64 -10.05 1.25
CA ALA A 33 8.22 -9.45 2.51
C ALA A 33 8.96 -10.04 3.73
N ASP A 34 9.42 -11.29 3.64
CA ASP A 34 10.17 -11.98 4.70
C ASP A 34 11.63 -11.48 4.78
N THR A 35 12.01 -10.87 5.91
CA THR A 35 13.36 -10.35 6.19
C THR A 35 14.39 -11.38 6.60
N SER A 36 14.02 -12.65 6.67
CA SER A 36 14.92 -13.72 7.14
C SER A 36 16.14 -13.93 6.24
N ASN A 37 16.00 -13.72 4.92
CA ASN A 37 17.04 -14.01 3.94
C ASN A 37 17.13 -12.93 2.85
N GLU A 38 18.15 -12.07 2.95
CA GLU A 38 18.38 -10.96 2.01
C GLU A 38 18.73 -11.42 0.59
N GLU A 39 19.47 -12.53 0.43
CA GLU A 39 19.81 -13.07 -0.90
C GLU A 39 18.54 -13.53 -1.62
N LEU A 40 17.65 -14.21 -0.90
CA LEU A 40 16.37 -14.66 -1.45
C LEU A 40 15.46 -13.49 -1.83
N GLN A 41 15.43 -12.43 -1.02
CA GLN A 41 14.69 -11.20 -1.39
C GLN A 41 15.20 -10.60 -2.69
N LYS A 42 16.52 -10.53 -2.86
CA LYS A 42 17.14 -10.00 -4.07
C LYS A 42 16.78 -10.83 -5.30
N ASP A 43 16.88 -12.15 -5.20
CA ASP A 43 16.51 -13.07 -6.28
C ASP A 43 15.02 -12.95 -6.65
N CYS A 44 14.14 -12.85 -5.65
CA CYS A 44 12.71 -12.64 -5.86
C CYS A 44 12.42 -11.29 -6.53
N GLY A 45 13.12 -10.23 -6.10
CA GLY A 45 13.01 -8.90 -6.69
C GLY A 45 13.43 -8.88 -8.16
N ILE A 46 14.53 -9.57 -8.50
CA ILE A 46 14.97 -9.73 -9.90
C ILE A 46 13.91 -10.47 -10.71
N LEU A 47 13.40 -11.60 -10.20
CA LEU A 47 12.38 -12.37 -10.92
C LEU A 47 11.17 -11.50 -11.25
N VAL A 48 10.64 -10.77 -10.26
CA VAL A 48 9.45 -9.94 -10.47
C VAL A 48 9.72 -8.76 -11.40
N ALA A 49 10.91 -8.16 -11.32
CA ALA A 49 11.29 -7.12 -12.28
C ALA A 49 11.25 -7.67 -13.71
N LEU A 50 11.81 -8.87 -13.93
CA LEU A 50 11.74 -9.55 -15.24
C LEU A 50 10.29 -9.81 -15.67
N LEU A 51 9.44 -10.33 -14.77
CA LEU A 51 8.00 -10.50 -15.05
C LEU A 51 7.30 -9.18 -15.43
N GLY A 52 7.72 -8.07 -14.81
CA GLY A 52 7.18 -6.73 -15.09
C GLY A 52 7.57 -6.16 -16.46
N TYR A 53 8.66 -6.64 -17.07
CA TYR A 53 9.13 -6.21 -18.39
C TYR A 53 8.53 -7.02 -19.54
N GLU A 54 7.92 -8.17 -19.26
CA GLU A 54 7.38 -9.03 -20.32
C GLU A 54 6.19 -8.38 -21.06
N LEU A 55 6.14 -8.61 -22.37
CA LEU A 55 5.00 -8.28 -23.21
C LEU A 55 3.96 -9.39 -23.09
N LEU A 56 2.81 -9.04 -22.53
CA LEU A 56 1.77 -9.99 -22.15
C LEU A 56 0.59 -9.92 -23.12
N SER A 57 -0.07 -11.06 -23.32
CA SER A 57 -1.35 -11.07 -24.03
C SER A 57 -2.43 -10.35 -23.20
N ASN A 58 -3.49 -9.87 -23.85
CA ASN A 58 -4.59 -9.21 -23.16
C ASN A 58 -5.23 -10.11 -22.08
N GLN A 59 -5.45 -11.40 -22.37
CA GLN A 59 -5.96 -12.39 -21.40
C GLN A 59 -5.04 -12.51 -20.18
N THR A 60 -3.73 -12.50 -20.43
CA THR A 60 -2.70 -12.59 -19.39
C THR A 60 -2.68 -11.33 -18.52
N LEU A 61 -2.88 -10.13 -19.09
CA LEU A 61 -2.96 -8.88 -18.34
C LEU A 61 -4.17 -8.86 -17.39
N HIS A 62 -5.33 -9.34 -17.83
CA HIS A 62 -6.50 -9.49 -16.95
C HIS A 62 -6.20 -10.41 -15.77
N LEU A 63 -5.53 -11.55 -16.00
CA LEU A 63 -5.11 -12.44 -14.91
C LEU A 63 -4.13 -11.75 -13.95
N VAL A 64 -3.18 -10.97 -14.46
CA VAL A 64 -2.26 -10.21 -13.59
C VAL A 64 -3.04 -9.25 -12.70
N VAL A 65 -4.05 -8.55 -13.24
CA VAL A 65 -4.91 -7.66 -12.46
C VAL A 65 -5.67 -8.40 -11.36
N GLU A 66 -6.23 -9.59 -11.65
CA GLU A 66 -6.90 -10.44 -10.64
C GLU A 66 -5.94 -10.88 -9.52
N VAL A 67 -4.72 -11.31 -9.89
CA VAL A 67 -3.68 -11.70 -8.93
C VAL A 67 -3.26 -10.49 -8.08
N VAL A 68 -3.12 -9.31 -8.69
CA VAL A 68 -2.79 -8.08 -7.98
C VAL A 68 -3.88 -7.73 -6.97
N GLN A 69 -5.14 -7.76 -7.36
CA GLN A 69 -6.28 -7.51 -6.45
C GLN A 69 -6.28 -8.48 -5.27
N THR A 70 -5.95 -9.75 -5.50
CA THR A 70 -5.81 -10.75 -4.43
C THR A 70 -4.69 -10.37 -3.46
N CYS A 71 -3.50 -10.03 -3.98
CA CYS A 71 -2.33 -9.62 -3.18
C CYS A 71 -2.53 -8.30 -2.43
N LEU A 72 -3.37 -7.39 -2.93
CA LEU A 72 -3.72 -6.15 -2.24
C LEU A 72 -4.54 -6.37 -0.96
N ASN A 73 -5.13 -7.56 -0.78
CA ASN A 73 -5.78 -7.94 0.47
C ASN A 73 -4.84 -8.67 1.45
N ASP A 74 -3.57 -8.85 1.11
CA ASP A 74 -2.61 -9.55 1.96
C ASP A 74 -2.32 -8.72 3.24
N PRO A 75 -2.28 -9.35 4.43
CA PRO A 75 -2.03 -8.64 5.69
C PRO A 75 -0.65 -7.99 5.74
N PHE A 76 0.34 -8.51 5.00
CA PHE A 76 1.68 -7.94 4.97
C PHE A 76 1.74 -6.73 4.06
N TRP A 77 1.89 -5.55 4.66
CA TRP A 77 1.97 -4.28 3.92
C TRP A 77 3.09 -4.26 2.88
N ARG A 78 4.19 -4.98 3.11
CA ARG A 78 5.31 -5.11 2.17
C ARG A 78 4.88 -5.80 0.87
N VAL A 79 4.02 -6.82 0.96
CA VAL A 79 3.41 -7.48 -0.21
C VAL A 79 2.59 -6.46 -0.99
N ARG A 80 1.75 -5.68 -0.30
CA ARG A 80 0.93 -4.64 -0.93
C ARG A 80 1.75 -3.52 -1.57
N THR A 81 2.80 -3.04 -0.92
CA THR A 81 3.72 -2.06 -1.51
C THR A 81 4.38 -2.60 -2.78
N PHE A 82 4.82 -3.85 -2.73
CA PHE A 82 5.55 -4.46 -3.82
C PHE A 82 4.66 -4.80 -5.03
N ILE A 83 3.44 -5.30 -4.79
CA ILE A 83 2.51 -5.63 -5.87
C ILE A 83 2.04 -4.37 -6.64
N VAL A 84 1.93 -3.22 -5.95
CA VAL A 84 1.63 -1.93 -6.58
C VAL A 84 2.74 -1.53 -7.56
N SER A 85 3.99 -1.70 -7.18
CA SER A 85 5.15 -1.45 -8.05
C SER A 85 5.17 -2.40 -9.25
N LEU A 86 4.86 -3.69 -9.04
CA LEU A 86 4.74 -4.65 -10.14
C LEU A 86 3.63 -4.24 -11.12
N LEU A 87 2.44 -3.90 -10.63
CA LEU A 87 1.33 -3.47 -11.49
C LEU A 87 1.74 -2.27 -12.35
N LEU A 88 2.46 -1.30 -11.77
CA LEU A 88 2.96 -0.15 -12.49
C LEU A 88 3.93 -0.55 -13.61
N PHE A 89 4.91 -1.42 -13.31
CA PHE A 89 5.86 -1.91 -14.32
C PHE A 89 5.15 -2.65 -15.47
N VAL A 90 4.26 -3.60 -15.14
CA VAL A 90 3.49 -4.34 -16.15
C VAL A 90 2.66 -3.39 -17.02
N THR A 91 2.03 -2.38 -16.40
CA THR A 91 1.23 -1.37 -17.11
C THR A 91 2.08 -0.59 -18.11
N TYR A 92 3.29 -0.16 -17.71
CA TYR A 92 4.18 0.57 -18.62
C TYR A 92 4.74 -0.29 -19.74
N SER A 93 5.17 -1.52 -19.45
CA SER A 93 5.68 -2.44 -20.47
C SER A 93 4.60 -2.80 -21.50
N ASN A 94 3.32 -2.79 -21.08
CA ASN A 94 2.18 -3.18 -21.91
C ASN A 94 1.26 -1.99 -22.26
N LEU A 95 1.83 -0.79 -22.34
CA LEU A 95 1.12 0.49 -22.43
C LEU A 95 -0.02 0.49 -23.46
N PHE A 96 0.28 0.10 -24.69
CA PHE A 96 -0.66 0.13 -25.81
C PHE A 96 -1.78 -0.91 -25.67
N MET A 97 -1.45 -2.09 -25.11
CA MET A 97 -2.44 -3.14 -24.86
C MET A 97 -3.42 -2.73 -23.76
N VAL A 98 -2.90 -2.09 -22.69
CA VAL A 98 -3.72 -1.54 -21.62
C VAL A 98 -4.59 -0.40 -22.13
N TRP A 99 -4.04 0.48 -22.96
CA TRP A 99 -4.78 1.62 -23.53
C TRP A 99 -5.90 1.21 -24.48
N ALA A 100 -5.69 0.14 -25.26
CA ALA A 100 -6.70 -0.38 -26.18
C ALA A 100 -7.88 -1.10 -25.48
N ASP A 101 -7.70 -1.54 -24.23
CA ASP A 101 -8.72 -2.26 -23.47
C ASP A 101 -9.31 -1.37 -22.36
N ALA A 102 -10.51 -0.86 -22.62
CA ALA A 102 -11.20 0.03 -21.70
C ALA A 102 -11.50 -0.61 -20.32
N LYS A 103 -11.75 -1.92 -20.28
CA LYS A 103 -12.02 -2.63 -19.02
C LYS A 103 -10.74 -2.71 -18.20
N LEU A 104 -9.65 -3.16 -18.83
CA LEU A 104 -8.35 -3.29 -18.17
C LEU A 104 -7.86 -1.94 -17.63
N MET A 105 -7.99 -0.88 -18.45
CA MET A 105 -7.68 0.49 -18.05
C MET A 105 -8.50 0.94 -16.83
N GLN A 106 -9.79 0.63 -16.80
CA GLN A 106 -10.67 1.00 -15.69
C GLN A 106 -10.31 0.23 -14.41
N ASP A 107 -10.06 -1.08 -14.51
CA ASP A 107 -9.67 -1.92 -13.37
C ASP A 107 -8.34 -1.43 -12.75
N ILE A 108 -7.36 -1.05 -13.58
CA ILE A 108 -6.09 -0.47 -13.12
C ILE A 108 -6.30 0.87 -12.42
N LYS A 109 -7.13 1.76 -12.98
CA LYS A 109 -7.49 3.03 -12.35
C LYS A 109 -8.11 2.81 -10.97
N ASP A 110 -9.10 1.92 -10.88
CA ASP A 110 -9.80 1.64 -9.63
C ASP A 110 -8.88 1.04 -8.57
N ILE A 111 -7.94 0.17 -8.98
CA ILE A 111 -6.89 -0.34 -8.08
C ILE A 111 -6.08 0.81 -7.49
N PHE A 112 -5.49 1.68 -8.31
CA PHE A 112 -4.65 2.76 -7.79
C PHE A 112 -5.44 3.75 -6.91
N PHE A 113 -6.72 4.01 -7.22
CA PHE A 113 -7.59 4.83 -6.37
C PHE A 113 -7.90 4.18 -5.03
N ASN A 114 -8.10 2.86 -4.99
CA ASN A 114 -8.39 2.18 -3.74
C ASN A 114 -7.13 2.09 -2.85
N VAL A 115 -5.96 1.83 -3.45
CA VAL A 115 -4.71 1.68 -2.70
C VAL A 115 -4.20 3.01 -2.12
N ILE A 116 -4.52 4.16 -2.72
CA ILE A 116 -4.13 5.46 -2.14
C ILE A 116 -4.77 5.72 -0.77
N ALA A 117 -5.85 4.99 -0.45
CA ALA A 117 -6.55 5.04 0.83
C ALA A 117 -6.11 3.93 1.80
N ASP A 118 -5.06 3.15 1.50
CA ASP A 118 -4.55 2.09 2.35
C ASP A 118 -4.20 2.60 3.76
N GLU A 119 -4.36 1.77 4.77
CA GLU A 119 -4.03 2.10 6.16
C GLU A 119 -2.54 2.41 6.39
N ARG A 120 -1.64 1.79 5.62
CA ARG A 120 -0.18 1.89 5.76
C ARG A 120 0.39 3.00 4.90
N VAL A 121 1.29 3.79 5.47
CA VAL A 121 1.84 4.97 4.78
C VAL A 121 2.74 4.59 3.61
N GLU A 122 3.49 3.51 3.76
CA GLU A 122 4.42 2.97 2.78
C GLU A 122 3.68 2.51 1.51
N VAL A 123 2.52 1.87 1.69
CA VAL A 123 1.63 1.45 0.59
C VAL A 123 1.04 2.69 -0.10
N ARG A 124 0.56 3.67 0.67
CA ARG A 124 0.04 4.93 0.11
C ARG A 124 1.09 5.70 -0.69
N MET A 125 2.33 5.77 -0.23
CA MET A 125 3.42 6.45 -0.93
C MET A 125 3.76 5.77 -2.26
N ALA A 126 3.80 4.43 -2.28
CA ALA A 126 4.00 3.68 -3.52
C ALA A 126 2.86 3.93 -4.53
N ALA A 127 1.61 3.87 -4.07
CA ALA A 127 0.45 4.15 -4.91
C ALA A 127 0.41 5.60 -5.41
N GLN A 128 0.78 6.57 -4.57
CA GLN A 128 0.90 7.97 -4.97
C GLN A 128 1.93 8.14 -6.10
N GLY A 129 3.12 7.56 -5.95
CA GLY A 129 4.16 7.61 -6.97
C GLY A 129 3.71 6.99 -8.29
N ALA A 130 3.06 5.83 -8.21
CA ALA A 130 2.50 5.14 -9.37
C ALA A 130 1.41 5.97 -10.08
N LEU A 131 0.43 6.47 -9.34
CA LEU A 131 -0.66 7.30 -9.87
C LEU A 131 -0.12 8.58 -10.52
N SER A 132 0.87 9.22 -9.89
CA SER A 132 1.53 10.41 -10.44
C SER A 132 2.18 10.12 -11.80
N GLY A 133 2.84 8.97 -11.94
CA GLY A 133 3.44 8.56 -13.20
C GLY A 133 2.39 8.30 -14.28
N LEU A 134 1.32 7.60 -13.94
CA LEU A 134 0.23 7.30 -14.87
C LEU A 134 -0.50 8.56 -15.37
N ILE A 135 -0.67 9.56 -14.50
CA ILE A 135 -1.20 10.87 -14.88
C ILE A 135 -0.23 11.59 -15.80
N HIS A 136 1.06 11.63 -15.46
CA HIS A 136 2.07 12.30 -16.27
C HIS A 136 2.20 11.70 -17.67
N CYS A 137 2.04 10.38 -17.80
CA CYS A 137 2.05 9.67 -19.08
C CYS A 137 0.74 9.78 -19.87
N GLY A 138 -0.29 10.45 -19.35
CA GLY A 138 -1.59 10.60 -20.03
C GLY A 138 -2.43 9.32 -20.06
N LEU A 139 -2.14 8.34 -19.21
CA LEU A 139 -2.94 7.11 -19.08
C LEU A 139 -4.18 7.35 -18.23
N ILE A 140 -4.03 8.19 -17.21
CA ILE A 140 -5.10 8.56 -16.30
C ILE A 140 -5.29 10.07 -16.39
N ASP A 141 -6.41 10.47 -16.98
CA ASP A 141 -6.84 11.86 -16.93
C ASP A 141 -7.37 12.20 -15.54
N ILE A 142 -7.05 13.41 -15.09
CA ILE A 142 -7.61 13.96 -13.85
C ILE A 142 -9.06 14.38 -14.14
N THR A 143 -10.02 13.59 -13.66
CA THR A 143 -11.44 13.93 -13.79
C THR A 143 -11.95 14.75 -12.60
N ASP A 144 -13.00 15.56 -12.83
CA ASP A 144 -13.65 16.31 -11.75
C ASP A 144 -14.25 15.38 -10.67
N GLU A 145 -14.74 14.21 -11.08
CA GLU A 145 -15.24 13.18 -10.17
C GLU A 145 -14.12 12.71 -9.22
N MET A 146 -12.95 12.40 -9.77
CA MET A 146 -11.77 11.99 -9.02
C MET A 146 -11.34 13.06 -8.01
N LEU A 147 -11.29 14.33 -8.43
CA LEU A 147 -10.99 15.45 -7.55
C LEU A 147 -12.04 15.61 -6.43
N THR A 148 -13.32 15.44 -6.76
CA THR A 148 -14.42 15.57 -5.81
C THR A 148 -14.40 14.46 -4.76
N ARG A 149 -14.20 13.20 -5.20
CA ARG A 149 -14.04 12.03 -4.31
C ARG A 149 -12.87 12.24 -3.36
N THR A 150 -11.70 12.58 -3.89
CA THR A 150 -10.48 12.80 -3.11
C THR A 150 -10.65 13.93 -2.09
N LYS A 151 -11.19 15.09 -2.51
CA LYS A 151 -11.49 16.21 -1.59
C LYS A 151 -12.47 15.79 -0.49
N GLY A 152 -13.48 15.00 -0.83
CA GLY A 152 -14.46 14.46 0.11
C GLY A 152 -13.81 13.60 1.19
N ASP A 153 -12.94 12.67 0.79
CA ASP A 153 -12.26 11.76 1.72
C ASP A 153 -11.22 12.48 2.59
N LEU A 154 -10.47 13.42 2.03
CA LEU A 154 -9.56 14.28 2.80
C LEU A 154 -10.31 15.09 3.85
N ARG A 155 -11.48 15.64 3.52
CA ARG A 155 -12.33 16.37 4.49
C ARG A 155 -12.80 15.45 5.62
N LYS A 156 -13.21 14.21 5.33
CA LYS A 156 -13.59 13.22 6.35
C LYS A 156 -12.41 12.89 7.26
N ILE A 157 -11.23 12.65 6.70
CA ILE A 157 -10.00 12.37 7.45
C ILE A 157 -9.63 13.56 8.35
N ALA A 158 -9.64 14.78 7.81
CA ALA A 158 -9.33 15.99 8.57
C ALA A 158 -10.29 16.19 9.75
N ARG A 159 -11.60 15.98 9.56
CA ARG A 159 -12.59 16.04 10.64
C ARG A 159 -12.30 15.01 11.74
N LYS A 160 -12.04 13.75 11.37
CA LYS A 160 -11.69 12.69 12.33
C LYS A 160 -10.41 13.02 13.12
N LEU A 161 -9.39 13.56 12.45
CA LEU A 161 -8.14 13.97 13.10
C LEU A 161 -8.32 15.12 14.09
N ARG A 162 -9.15 16.13 13.76
CA ARG A 162 -9.49 17.22 14.67
C ARG A 162 -10.20 16.72 15.93
N ALA A 163 -11.25 15.90 15.77
CA ALA A 163 -11.98 15.31 16.89
C ALA A 163 -11.06 14.47 17.81
N ARG A 164 -10.15 13.67 17.23
CA ARG A 164 -9.16 12.90 18.02
C ARG A 164 -8.18 13.80 18.79
N ARG A 165 -7.78 14.94 18.22
CA ARG A 165 -6.90 15.91 18.89
C ARG A 165 -7.59 16.61 20.04
N GLU A 166 -8.85 17.00 19.87
CA GLU A 166 -9.68 17.61 20.92
C GLU A 166 -9.91 16.62 22.07
N GLN A 167 -10.26 15.37 21.78
CA GLN A 167 -10.38 14.32 22.80
C GLN A 167 -9.08 14.12 23.59
N ARG A 168 -7.93 14.05 22.91
CA ARG A 168 -6.63 13.95 23.58
C ARG A 168 -6.33 15.16 24.47
N ARG A 169 -6.67 16.37 24.02
CA ARG A 169 -6.49 17.60 24.80
C ARG A 169 -7.36 17.58 26.05
N ALA A 170 -8.64 17.24 25.93
CA ALA A 170 -9.55 17.12 27.07
C ALA A 170 -9.09 16.08 28.10
N ILE A 171 -8.54 14.93 27.64
CA ILE A 171 -7.95 13.92 28.53
C ILE A 171 -6.74 14.46 29.29
N LEU A 172 -5.86 15.22 28.63
CA LEU A 172 -4.69 15.83 29.27
C LEU A 172 -5.09 16.89 30.29
N GLU A 173 -6.04 17.77 29.95
CA GLU A 173 -6.56 18.80 30.85
C GLU A 173 -7.22 18.17 32.09
N ALA A 174 -7.98 17.07 31.92
CA ALA A 174 -8.59 16.32 33.02
C ALA A 174 -7.54 15.64 33.94
N ARG A 175 -6.39 15.21 33.38
CA ARG A 175 -5.27 14.67 34.18
C ARG A 175 -4.57 15.76 34.99
N HIS A 176 -4.31 16.92 34.38
CA HIS A 176 -3.71 18.06 35.08
C HIS A 176 -4.58 18.57 36.22
N THR A 177 -5.89 18.72 36.01
CA THR A 177 -6.82 19.14 37.07
C THR A 177 -6.95 18.13 38.20
N LYS A 178 -6.93 16.81 37.92
CA LYS A 178 -6.88 15.78 38.96
C LYS A 178 -5.57 15.79 39.75
N SER A 179 -4.44 16.00 39.10
CA SER A 179 -3.14 16.12 39.78
C SER A 179 -3.09 17.34 40.68
N ASN A 180 -3.64 18.48 40.24
CA ASN A 180 -3.64 19.71 41.05
C ASN A 180 -4.52 19.57 42.29
N LYS A 181 -5.72 18.97 42.16
CA LYS A 181 -6.61 18.68 43.30
C LYS A 181 -6.01 17.70 44.32
N ASN A 182 -5.12 16.79 43.89
CA ASN A 182 -4.42 15.89 44.82
C ASN A 182 -3.26 16.59 45.55
N ALA A 183 -2.63 17.60 44.94
CA ALA A 183 -1.59 18.42 45.58
C ALA A 183 -2.19 19.43 46.59
N GLU A 184 -3.44 19.86 46.38
CA GLU A 184 -4.17 20.78 47.26
C GLU A 184 -4.85 20.09 48.46
N LYS A 185 -4.80 18.76 48.59
CA LYS A 185 -5.22 18.11 49.84
C LYS A 185 -4.19 18.44 50.93
N PRO A 186 -4.52 19.24 51.96
CA PRO A 186 -3.56 19.54 53.01
C PRO A 186 -3.23 18.24 53.75
N ASN A 187 -1.94 18.00 53.98
CA ASN A 187 -1.49 17.02 54.97
C ASN A 187 -2.23 17.33 56.27
N GLY A 188 -3.20 16.49 56.62
CA GLY A 188 -3.91 16.58 57.88
C GLY A 188 -2.89 16.50 58.99
N TYR A 189 -2.66 17.63 59.66
CA TYR A 189 -1.93 17.72 60.91
C TYR A 189 -2.54 16.70 61.88
N GLY A 190 -1.84 15.58 62.07
CA GLY A 190 -2.09 14.66 63.15
C GLY A 190 -1.64 15.30 64.46
N SER A 191 -2.52 16.10 65.06
CA SER A 191 -2.41 16.51 66.46
C SER A 191 -2.39 15.26 67.34
N ARG A 192 -1.20 14.78 67.70
CA ARG A 192 -1.04 13.88 68.85
C ARG A 192 -1.34 14.70 70.10
N SER A 193 -2.57 14.56 70.58
CA SER A 193 -2.95 14.99 71.92
C SER A 193 -2.02 14.33 72.94
N ALA A 194 -1.38 15.18 73.74
CA ALA A 194 -0.95 14.83 75.08
C ALA A 194 -2.17 14.39 75.92
N ILE A 195 -1.88 13.74 77.05
CA ILE A 195 -2.70 13.48 78.25
C ILE A 195 -2.89 11.97 78.49
N GLY A 196 -2.33 11.50 79.61
CA GLY A 196 -2.71 10.27 80.31
C GLY A 196 -1.53 9.43 80.75
#